data_AF-A0A926CWP2-F1
#
_entry.id   AF-A0A926CWP2-F1
#
_cell.length_a   1.000
_cell.length_b   1.000
_cell.length_c   1.000
_cell.angle_alpha   90.00
_cell.angle_beta   90.00
_cell.angle_gamma   90.00
#
_symmetry.space_group_name_H-M   'P 1'
#
loop_
_entity.id
_entity.type
_entity.pdbx_description
1 polymer ?
#
loop_
_entity_poly.entity_id
_entity_poly.type
_entity_poly.pdbx_seq_one_letter_code
_entity_poly.pdbx_strand_id
1 'polypeptide(L)'
;MSKLLTLLTFTCVCFSLNAQTSEKPNIVFIIMDDLNDYVQGFDGHPQAKTPNIAKIEKKGTTFVNSYCAAPKCGPSRTSMITGKDCNYTQIYNNGDLKCGNFRNNFTAEKGNETIYT
;
A
#
# COMPACT_ATOMS: atom_id res chain seq x y z
N MET A 1 21.08 46.35 14.32
CA MET A 1 19.85 45.62 13.92
C MET A 1 20.06 44.70 12.73
N SER A 2 20.72 45.10 11.64
CA SER A 2 20.95 44.24 10.46
C SER A 2 21.69 42.92 10.78
N LYS A 3 22.78 42.98 11.56
CA LYS A 3 23.58 41.79 11.93
C LYS A 3 22.80 40.73 12.73
N LEU A 4 21.85 41.16 13.57
CA LEU A 4 21.00 40.26 14.35
C LEU A 4 19.97 39.57 13.46
N LEU A 5 19.42 40.32 12.49
CA LEU A 5 18.46 39.79 11.51
C LEU A 5 19.13 38.76 10.58
N THR A 6 20.36 39.04 10.12
CA THR A 6 21.16 38.11 9.31
C THR A 6 21.52 36.83 10.06
N LEU A 7 21.81 36.92 11.36
CA LEU A 7 22.10 35.76 12.19
C LEU A 7 20.85 34.89 12.35
N LEU A 8 19.70 35.49 12.65
CA LEU A 8 18.41 34.78 12.78
C LEU A 8 18.00 34.08 11.48
N THR A 9 18.17 34.72 10.31
CA THR A 9 17.88 34.08 9.03
C THR A 9 18.83 32.93 8.75
N PHE A 10 20.12 33.06 9.07
CA PHE A 10 21.09 31.99 8.90
C PHE A 10 20.77 30.77 9.78
N THR A 11 20.43 31.00 11.05
CA THR A 11 20.05 29.91 11.97
C THR A 11 18.78 29.17 11.51
N CYS A 12 17.78 29.90 10.98
CA CYS A 12 16.55 29.31 10.47
C CYS A 12 16.79 28.41 9.23
N VAL A 13 17.71 28.81 8.35
CA VAL A 13 18.10 28.01 7.17
C VAL A 13 18.84 26.74 7.59
N CYS A 14 19.77 26.82 8.55
CA CYS A 14 20.49 25.64 9.06
C CYS A 14 19.57 24.62 9.75
N PHE A 15 18.53 25.08 10.45
CA PHE A 15 17.57 24.19 11.10
C PHE A 15 16.69 23.45 10.08
N SER A 16 16.31 24.12 8.99
CA SER A 16 15.50 23.54 7.92
C SER A 16 16.23 22.44 7.14
N LEU A 17 17.56 22.55 7.00
CA LEU A 17 18.40 21.54 6.32
C LEU A 17 18.53 20.22 7.11
N ASN A 18 18.50 20.28 8.45
CA ASN A 18 18.57 19.08 9.29
C ASN A 18 17.23 18.32 9.38
N ALA A 19 16.10 18.96 9.04
CA ALA A 19 14.79 18.33 9.10
C ALA A 19 14.52 17.36 7.93
N GLN A 20 15.40 17.30 6.93
CA GLN A 20 15.17 16.56 5.68
C GLN A 20 15.63 15.09 5.72
N THR A 21 16.24 14.63 6.81
CA THR A 21 16.65 13.23 6.96
C THR A 21 15.52 12.39 7.55
N SER A 22 14.39 12.29 6.85
CA SER A 22 13.43 11.21 7.15
C SER A 22 13.97 9.93 6.53
N GLU A 23 14.24 8.92 7.36
CA GLU A 23 14.52 7.57 6.85
C GLU A 23 13.36 7.13 5.95
N LYS A 24 13.70 6.46 4.83
CA LYS A 24 12.69 5.91 3.92
C LYS A 24 11.90 4.85 4.71
N PRO A 25 10.57 4.97 4.83
CA PRO A 25 9.80 3.98 5.57
C PRO A 25 9.80 2.64 4.83
N ASN A 26 9.79 1.56 5.60
CA ASN A 26 9.48 0.24 5.07
C ASN A 26 7.97 0.14 4.82
N ILE A 27 7.59 -0.48 3.70
CA ILE A 27 6.19 -0.72 3.35
C ILE A 27 5.95 -2.22 3.43
N VAL A 28 5.08 -2.64 4.34
CA VAL A 28 4.58 -4.03 4.41
C VAL A 28 3.19 -4.07 3.79
N PHE A 29 3.06 -4.73 2.65
CA PHE A 29 1.79 -4.87 1.95
C PHE A 29 1.20 -6.26 2.18
N ILE A 30 0.09 -6.33 2.93
CA ILE A 30 -0.59 -7.58 3.28
C ILE A 30 -1.86 -7.70 2.43
N ILE A 31 -1.98 -8.81 1.70
CA ILE A 31 -3.15 -9.12 0.87
C ILE A 31 -3.70 -10.48 1.29
N MET A 32 -5.03 -10.58 1.39
CA MET A 32 -5.75 -11.83 1.67
C MET A 32 -6.62 -12.18 0.46
N ASP A 33 -6.62 -13.45 0.06
CA ASP A 33 -7.45 -13.93 -1.05
C ASP A 33 -8.88 -14.22 -0.56
N ASP A 34 -9.87 -13.83 -1.36
CA ASP A 34 -11.30 -14.06 -1.11
C ASP A 34 -11.82 -13.62 0.28
N LEU A 35 -11.17 -12.63 0.90
CA LEU A 35 -11.65 -12.07 2.17
C LEU A 35 -12.89 -11.19 1.95
N ASN A 36 -13.92 -11.44 2.76
CA ASN A 36 -15.14 -10.62 2.82
C ASN A 36 -15.11 -9.61 3.99
N ASP A 37 -16.24 -8.96 4.25
CA ASP A 37 -16.46 -7.97 5.31
C ASP A 37 -16.67 -8.57 6.71
N TYR A 38 -16.35 -9.85 6.93
CA TYR A 38 -16.55 -10.51 8.22
C TYR A 38 -15.51 -10.13 9.28
N VAL A 39 -14.49 -9.35 8.92
CA VAL A 39 -13.47 -8.89 9.87
C VAL A 39 -14.04 -7.83 10.82
N GLN A 40 -13.58 -7.85 12.07
CA GLN A 40 -13.89 -6.82 13.04
C GLN A 40 -13.44 -5.45 12.51
N GLY A 41 -14.33 -4.45 12.55
CA GLY A 41 -14.15 -3.13 11.93
C GLY A 41 -15.20 -2.82 10.85
N PHE A 42 -15.86 -3.86 10.31
CA PHE A 42 -17.06 -3.77 9.49
C PHE A 42 -18.26 -4.37 10.24
N ASP A 43 -19.35 -4.74 9.53
CA ASP A 43 -20.51 -5.43 10.10
C ASP A 43 -20.11 -6.75 10.80
N GLY A 44 -19.00 -7.35 10.36
CA GLY A 44 -18.37 -8.49 11.03
C GLY A 44 -19.19 -9.78 10.96
N HIS A 45 -18.64 -10.86 11.50
CA HIS A 45 -19.38 -12.11 11.67
C HIS A 45 -19.22 -12.64 13.10
N PRO A 46 -20.28 -13.15 13.77
CA PRO A 46 -20.21 -13.57 15.18
C PRO A 46 -19.13 -14.62 15.49
N GLN A 47 -18.78 -15.43 14.49
CA GLN A 47 -17.74 -16.47 14.60
C GLN A 47 -16.34 -15.99 14.20
N ALA A 48 -16.23 -14.84 13.52
CA ALA A 48 -14.94 -14.30 13.07
C ALA A 48 -14.27 -13.50 14.18
N LYS A 49 -13.20 -14.05 14.74
CA LYS A 49 -12.36 -13.38 15.75
C LYS A 49 -11.09 -12.88 15.11
N THR A 50 -10.99 -11.57 14.86
CA THR A 50 -9.85 -10.93 14.18
C THR A 50 -9.14 -9.88 15.04
N PRO A 51 -8.65 -10.24 16.25
CA PRO A 51 -8.11 -9.27 17.20
C PRO A 51 -6.84 -8.55 16.72
N ASN A 52 -6.07 -9.16 15.80
CA ASN A 52 -4.88 -8.52 15.24
C ASN A 52 -5.24 -7.48 14.15
N ILE A 53 -6.26 -7.74 13.34
CA ILE A 53 -6.78 -6.76 12.37
C ILE A 53 -7.36 -5.56 13.12
N ALA A 54 -8.13 -5.81 14.18
CA ALA A 54 -8.68 -4.74 15.03
C ALA A 54 -7.59 -3.88 15.70
N LYS A 55 -6.40 -4.44 15.99
CA LYS A 55 -5.25 -3.65 16.49
C LYS A 55 -4.66 -2.75 15.40
N ILE A 56 -4.64 -3.20 14.15
CA ILE A 56 -4.17 -2.40 13.01
C ILE A 56 -5.15 -1.26 12.75
N GLU A 57 -6.45 -1.55 12.74
CA GLU A 57 -7.54 -0.58 12.57
C GLU A 57 -7.42 0.58 13.57
N LYS A 58 -7.27 0.28 14.86
CA LYS A 58 -7.13 1.28 15.95
C LYS A 58 -5.90 2.18 15.83
N LYS A 59 -4.88 1.76 15.06
CA LYS A 59 -3.62 2.50 14.87
C LYS A 59 -3.50 3.11 13.48
N GLY A 60 -4.50 2.93 12.63
CA GLY A 60 -4.45 3.26 11.21
C GLY A 60 -5.68 4.01 10.74
N THR A 61 -5.95 3.87 9.44
CA THR A 61 -7.12 4.45 8.78
C THR A 61 -7.83 3.35 8.00
N THR A 62 -9.13 3.25 8.21
CA THR A 62 -10.00 2.27 7.53
C THR A 62 -10.70 2.92 6.34
N PHE A 63 -10.59 2.29 5.17
CA PHE A 63 -11.30 2.71 3.97
C PHE A 63 -12.56 1.85 3.81
N VAL A 64 -13.73 2.41 4.12
CA VAL A 64 -15.01 1.67 4.11
C VAL A 64 -15.62 1.48 2.72
N ASN A 65 -15.16 2.26 1.74
CA ASN A 65 -15.62 2.22 0.35
C ASN A 65 -14.45 1.87 -0.59
N SER A 66 -13.85 0.70 -0.37
CA SER A 66 -12.74 0.19 -1.19
C SER A 66 -13.23 -0.97 -2.07
N TYR A 67 -13.09 -0.83 -3.39
CA TYR A 67 -13.57 -1.82 -4.35
C TYR A 67 -12.42 -2.32 -5.23
N CYS A 68 -12.43 -3.62 -5.51
CA CYS A 68 -11.58 -4.17 -6.55
C CYS A 68 -12.08 -3.76 -7.95
N ALA A 69 -11.19 -3.73 -8.93
CA ALA A 69 -11.56 -3.39 -10.30
C ALA A 69 -12.47 -4.45 -10.96
N ALA A 70 -12.40 -5.70 -10.50
CA ALA A 70 -13.20 -6.81 -11.01
C ALA A 70 -13.31 -7.92 -9.95
N PRO A 71 -14.47 -8.60 -9.85
CA PRO A 71 -14.71 -9.64 -8.84
C PRO A 71 -14.12 -11.01 -9.24
N LYS A 72 -12.86 -11.04 -9.70
CA LYS A 72 -12.11 -12.26 -10.07
C LYS A 72 -10.63 -12.07 -9.75
N CYS A 73 -9.97 -13.13 -9.26
CA CYS A 73 -8.59 -13.11 -8.78
C CYS A 73 -7.62 -12.46 -9.78
N GLY A 74 -7.63 -12.91 -11.03
CA GLY A 74 -6.72 -12.45 -12.08
C GLY A 74 -6.90 -10.97 -12.43
N PRO A 75 -8.06 -10.58 -12.98
CA PRO A 75 -8.40 -9.20 -13.31
C PRO A 75 -8.22 -8.21 -12.14
N SER A 76 -8.57 -8.62 -10.91
CA SER A 76 -8.38 -7.82 -9.70
C SER A 76 -6.90 -7.57 -9.40
N ARG A 77 -6.08 -8.65 -9.39
CA ARG A 77 -4.66 -8.58 -9.05
C ARG A 77 -3.87 -7.81 -10.10
N THR A 78 -4.16 -7.99 -11.39
CA THR A 78 -3.48 -7.26 -12.45
C THR A 78 -3.75 -5.77 -12.34
N SER A 79 -5.01 -5.40 -12.08
CA SER A 79 -5.40 -4.00 -11.94
C SER A 79 -4.75 -3.35 -10.72
N MET A 80 -4.80 -4.04 -9.57
CA MET A 80 -4.19 -3.58 -8.32
C MET A 80 -2.67 -3.37 -8.45
N ILE A 81 -1.95 -4.33 -9.03
CA ILE A 81 -0.49 -4.27 -9.09
C ILE A 81 -0.01 -3.26 -10.14
N THR A 82 -0.71 -3.13 -11.27
CA THR A 82 -0.32 -2.20 -12.35
C THR A 82 -0.85 -0.78 -12.15
N GLY A 83 -1.85 -0.59 -11.28
CA GLY A 83 -2.56 0.69 -11.14
C GLY A 83 -3.38 1.05 -12.38
N LYS A 84 -3.81 0.06 -13.16
CA LYS A 84 -4.57 0.21 -14.41
C LYS A 84 -5.87 -0.58 -14.35
N ASP A 85 -6.89 -0.18 -15.09
CA ASP A 85 -8.17 -0.91 -15.11
C ASP A 85 -8.12 -2.17 -16.02
N CYS A 86 -9.21 -2.93 -16.02
CA CYS A 86 -9.34 -4.12 -16.87
C CYS A 86 -9.36 -3.78 -18.37
N ASN A 87 -9.81 -2.58 -18.75
CA ASN A 87 -9.79 -2.13 -20.15
C ASN A 87 -8.37 -1.84 -20.64
N TYR A 88 -7.48 -1.38 -19.76
CA TYR A 88 -6.08 -1.20 -20.11
C TYR A 88 -5.33 -2.53 -20.10
N THR A 89 -5.57 -3.36 -19.08
CA THR A 89 -4.82 -4.62 -18.90
C THR A 89 -5.30 -5.73 -19.83
N GLN A 90 -6.53 -5.67 -20.35
CA GLN A 90 -7.16 -6.67 -21.21
C GLN A 90 -7.27 -8.08 -20.56
N ILE A 91 -7.24 -8.13 -19.22
CA ILE A 91 -7.42 -9.36 -18.44
C ILE A 91 -8.82 -9.34 -17.84
N TYR A 92 -9.70 -10.24 -18.30
CA TYR A 92 -11.11 -10.28 -17.89
C TYR A 92 -11.47 -11.59 -17.16
N ASN A 93 -10.63 -12.61 -17.28
CA ASN A 93 -10.78 -13.92 -16.65
C ASN A 93 -9.47 -14.43 -16.08
N ASN A 94 -9.56 -15.35 -15.11
CA ASN A 94 -8.38 -15.97 -14.52
C ASN A 94 -7.56 -16.77 -15.55
N GLY A 95 -8.22 -17.32 -16.57
CA GLY A 95 -7.55 -18.06 -17.66
C GLY A 95 -6.75 -17.17 -18.62
N ASP A 96 -7.01 -15.86 -18.64
CA ASP A 96 -6.30 -14.91 -19.52
C ASP A 96 -4.87 -14.66 -19.00
N LEU A 97 -4.63 -14.95 -17.72
CA LEU A 97 -3.31 -14.84 -17.10
C LEU A 97 -2.52 -16.14 -17.22
N LYS A 98 -1.45 -16.09 -18.00
CA LYS A 98 -0.36 -17.04 -17.85
C LYS A 98 0.46 -16.64 -16.61
N CYS A 99 0.06 -17.14 -15.44
CA CYS A 99 0.62 -16.78 -14.12
C CYS A 99 2.16 -16.72 -14.05
N GLY A 100 2.86 -17.58 -14.81
CA GLY A 100 4.32 -17.58 -14.90
C GLY A 100 4.91 -16.31 -15.50
N ASN A 101 4.25 -15.70 -16.50
CA ASN A 101 4.73 -14.50 -17.18
C ASN A 101 4.45 -13.23 -16.36
N PHE A 102 3.39 -13.22 -15.56
CA PHE A 102 3.01 -12.04 -14.77
C PHE A 102 4.01 -11.75 -13.65
N ARG A 103 4.46 -12.77 -12.89
CA ARG A 103 5.48 -12.58 -11.82
C ARG A 103 6.80 -12.03 -12.36
N ASN A 104 7.16 -12.36 -13.59
CA ASN A 104 8.39 -11.86 -14.23
C ASN A 104 8.35 -10.35 -14.50
N ASN A 105 7.17 -9.74 -14.53
CA ASN A 105 7.03 -8.28 -14.69
C ASN A 105 7.29 -7.51 -13.38
N PHE A 106 7.40 -8.20 -12.24
CA PHE A 106 7.63 -7.60 -10.93
C PHE A 106 8.96 -8.11 -10.37
N THR A 107 10.05 -7.72 -11.03
CA THR A 107 11.38 -7.83 -10.44
C THR A 107 11.44 -6.89 -9.25
N ALA A 108 12.01 -7.36 -8.13
CA ALA A 108 12.21 -6.50 -6.97
C ALA A 108 12.99 -5.25 -7.41
N GLU A 109 12.46 -4.07 -7.10
CA GLU A 109 13.17 -2.83 -7.40
C GLU A 109 14.52 -2.83 -6.68
N LYS A 110 15.57 -2.42 -7.39
CA LYS A 110 16.95 -2.53 -6.94
C LYS A 110 17.12 -1.82 -5.59
N GLY A 111 17.32 -2.59 -4.52
CA GLY A 111 17.53 -2.07 -3.15
C GLY A 111 16.40 -2.32 -2.15
N ASN A 112 15.31 -2.99 -2.52
CA ASN A 112 14.34 -3.50 -1.55
C ASN A 112 14.70 -4.95 -1.18
N GLU A 113 14.78 -5.26 0.13
CA GLU A 113 15.00 -6.62 0.62
C GLU A 113 13.82 -7.55 0.25
N THR A 114 14.18 -8.76 -0.16
CA THR A 114 13.38 -9.96 -0.47
C THR A 114 11.84 -9.85 -0.44
N ILE A 115 11.21 -10.06 -1.60
CA ILE A 115 9.77 -10.34 -1.71
C ILE A 115 9.52 -11.76 -1.17
N TYR A 116 8.95 -11.88 0.03
CA TYR A 116 8.36 -13.14 0.51
C TYR A 116 6.92 -13.22 0.00
N THR A 117 6.66 -14.11 -0.95
CA THR A 117 5.29 -14.45 -1.41
C THR A 117 4.81 -15.72 -0.75
#